data_AF-A0AAN8NEW9-F1
#
_entry.id   AF-A0AAN8NEW9-F1
#
_cell.length_a   1.000
_cell.length_b   1.000
_cell.length_c   1.000
_cell.angle_alpha   90.00
_cell.angle_beta   90.00
_cell.angle_gamma   90.00
#
_symmetry.space_group_name_H-M   'P 1'
#
loop_
_entity.id
_entity.type
_entity.pdbx_description
1 polymer ?
#
loop_
_entity_poly.entity_id
_entity_poly.type
_entity_poly.pdbx_seq_one_letter_code
_entity_poly.pdbx_strand_id
1 'polypeptide(L)'
;MGSTGERLVQLYVYDLSQGLARSLSPMLLGRPIDAVYHTSIVIDGVEIYFGAGIQRSYPGQTHHGAPMEVISLGHTSLPSDVIAEFLESMKEIYKQETYDLFMHNCNNFTDDFAKFLVGRGIPSHITSLPADVLSTPFGQQIRAQLEGVMNPITQAPSINEPPLRSSDPPTLVSSSAPQSYAGVRVASTLSDFDRIMSSAASKAAIVFFTSATCPPCRVVYPHFEQMAEESAGKIVFIKVDVSKSYDIGSKYEIQATPTFMSFIRGEKFEEWSGGHPGTLRSNVNMLMSATYPAHPHESLRLPVFTSAAMQAPVKYTRQLPMDKVLVKLGKVGTDENIVAMKDFITTKQKQGAIEARVPDLQKWSKFLQSSFQDLPPETLFPVIDIFRLSLTDPRVSAFYAEEPKHATIEALLDTALSAKGIYQVKLVTLHAICNLFSTNLFPPSLTKAPLVTLVLGLVTSCLLDESHPQLRVAAAGLIFNLTSFNQKLRTESASTMLDREDTLSEDDQIQLLAAIVESIDREKESTEALRGLLLSLGLIVYGAKIDGEVLELAGVLEAARIVGEKGKNSEKKLLGEDGARLCLEIGEELLTKGLRKP
;
A
#
# COMPACT_ATOMS: atom_id res chain seq x y z
N MET A 1 -4.41 19.07 -4.55
CA MET A 1 -5.17 19.36 -3.32
C MET A 1 -6.54 18.71 -3.49
N GLY A 2 -6.66 17.43 -3.14
CA GLY A 2 -7.96 16.72 -3.15
C GLY A 2 -8.76 17.11 -1.93
N SER A 3 -10.07 17.25 -2.07
CA SER A 3 -10.98 17.61 -0.99
C SER A 3 -10.86 16.63 0.18
N THR A 4 -10.35 17.08 1.31
CA THR A 4 -10.54 16.44 2.63
C THR A 4 -11.98 16.68 3.10
N GLY A 5 -12.95 16.28 2.28
CA GLY A 5 -14.36 16.32 2.65
C GLY A 5 -14.69 15.04 3.39
N GLU A 6 -15.28 15.16 4.57
CA GLU A 6 -15.90 14.02 5.24
C GLU A 6 -16.91 13.36 4.28
N ARG A 7 -16.77 12.05 4.07
CA ARG A 7 -17.58 11.28 3.13
C ARG A 7 -18.63 10.48 3.88
N LEU A 8 -19.89 10.61 3.48
CA LEU A 8 -20.99 9.84 4.07
C LEU A 8 -20.79 8.35 3.77
N VAL A 9 -20.88 7.53 4.83
CA VAL A 9 -20.87 6.07 4.75
C VAL A 9 -22.29 5.58 5.03
N GLN A 10 -22.84 4.80 4.11
CA GLN A 10 -24.19 4.25 4.21
C GLN A 10 -24.14 2.72 4.19
N LEU A 11 -25.07 2.11 4.92
CA LEU A 11 -25.35 0.69 4.91
C LEU A 11 -26.63 0.46 4.11
N TYR A 12 -26.52 -0.25 3.00
CA TYR A 12 -27.68 -0.69 2.25
C TYR A 12 -28.07 -2.08 2.75
N VAL A 13 -29.35 -2.24 3.10
CA VAL A 13 -29.91 -3.48 3.64
C VAL A 13 -30.93 -4.03 2.66
N TYR A 14 -30.87 -5.32 2.40
CA TYR A 14 -31.72 -6.03 1.46
C TYR A 14 -32.38 -7.23 2.15
N ASP A 15 -33.62 -7.53 1.76
CA ASP A 15 -34.30 -8.78 2.15
C ASP A 15 -34.26 -9.77 0.98
N LEU A 16 -33.38 -10.76 1.09
CA LEU A 16 -33.26 -11.82 0.10
C LEU A 16 -34.51 -12.71 0.02
N SER A 17 -35.37 -12.70 1.05
CA SER A 17 -36.60 -13.47 1.09
C SER A 17 -37.80 -12.75 0.46
N GLN A 18 -37.68 -11.45 0.16
CA GLN A 18 -38.76 -10.62 -0.37
C GLN A 18 -40.06 -10.70 0.46
N GLY A 19 -39.94 -10.66 1.79
CA GLY A 19 -41.05 -10.71 2.75
C GLY A 19 -41.48 -12.12 3.16
N LEU A 20 -40.94 -13.18 2.53
CA LEU A 20 -41.26 -14.56 2.90
C LEU A 20 -40.74 -14.93 4.29
N ALA A 21 -39.60 -14.40 4.72
CA ALA A 21 -39.07 -14.66 6.06
C ALA A 21 -40.07 -14.22 7.14
N ARG A 22 -40.60 -13.00 7.03
CA ARG A 22 -41.57 -12.43 7.98
C ARG A 22 -42.84 -13.25 8.13
N SER A 23 -43.32 -13.83 7.02
CA SER A 23 -44.56 -14.62 7.02
C SER A 23 -44.35 -16.06 7.51
N LEU A 24 -43.22 -16.67 7.19
CA LEU A 24 -42.99 -18.10 7.44
C LEU A 24 -42.18 -18.38 8.71
N SER A 25 -41.33 -17.47 9.17
CA SER A 25 -40.43 -17.73 10.29
C SER A 25 -41.15 -18.06 11.61
N PRO A 26 -42.32 -17.47 11.98
CA PRO A 26 -42.98 -17.84 13.22
C PRO A 26 -43.41 -19.31 13.23
N MET A 27 -43.85 -19.81 12.08
CA MET A 27 -44.27 -21.22 11.92
C MET A 27 -43.07 -22.16 11.86
N LEU A 28 -42.01 -21.77 11.16
CA LEU A 28 -40.86 -22.64 10.88
C LEU A 28 -39.81 -22.65 12.00
N LEU A 29 -39.49 -21.46 12.53
CA LEU A 29 -38.42 -21.26 13.52
C LEU A 29 -38.96 -21.04 14.94
N GLY A 30 -40.29 -21.00 15.10
CA GLY A 30 -40.94 -20.71 16.39
C GLY A 30 -40.72 -19.27 16.86
N ARG A 31 -40.22 -18.38 16.00
CA ARG A 31 -39.93 -16.96 16.32
C ARG A 31 -39.97 -16.08 15.07
N PRO A 32 -40.42 -14.82 15.20
CA PRO A 32 -40.45 -13.88 14.08
C PRO A 32 -39.04 -13.44 13.70
N ILE A 33 -38.78 -13.35 12.40
CA ILE A 33 -37.59 -12.80 11.76
C ILE A 33 -38.09 -11.92 10.62
N ASP A 34 -37.62 -10.67 10.56
CA ASP A 34 -38.19 -9.68 9.65
C ASP A 34 -37.77 -9.87 8.18
N ALA A 35 -36.56 -10.39 7.94
CA ALA A 35 -35.97 -10.55 6.62
C ALA A 35 -34.78 -11.54 6.65
N VAL A 36 -34.37 -12.02 5.47
CA VAL A 36 -33.04 -12.64 5.28
C VAL A 36 -32.09 -11.55 4.82
N TYR A 37 -31.32 -10.99 5.75
CA TYR A 37 -30.52 -9.80 5.50
C TYR A 37 -29.30 -10.07 4.62
N HIS A 38 -29.20 -9.30 3.53
CA HIS A 38 -27.95 -9.03 2.82
C HIS A 38 -27.59 -7.56 3.01
N THR A 39 -26.30 -7.26 3.15
CA THR A 39 -25.83 -5.89 3.37
C THR A 39 -24.63 -5.54 2.51
N SER A 40 -24.51 -4.25 2.23
CA SER A 40 -23.41 -3.64 1.50
C SER A 40 -23.08 -2.26 2.07
N ILE A 41 -21.84 -1.81 1.89
CA ILE A 41 -21.42 -0.43 2.20
C ILE A 41 -21.49 0.41 0.93
N VAL A 42 -22.09 1.59 1.04
CA VAL A 42 -22.05 2.63 0.01
C VAL A 42 -21.21 3.81 0.48
N ILE A 43 -20.20 4.15 -0.31
CA ILE A 43 -19.32 5.31 -0.13
C ILE A 43 -18.90 5.85 -1.51
N ASP A 44 -18.88 7.17 -1.69
CA ASP A 44 -18.52 7.84 -2.95
C ASP A 44 -19.27 7.31 -4.19
N GLY A 45 -20.54 6.96 -4.02
CA GLY A 45 -21.37 6.45 -5.11
C GLY A 45 -20.94 5.06 -5.61
N VAL A 46 -20.19 4.31 -4.80
CA VAL A 46 -19.82 2.91 -5.04
C VAL A 46 -20.42 2.04 -3.94
N GLU A 47 -21.13 1.00 -4.35
CA GLU A 47 -21.64 -0.05 -3.46
C GLU A 47 -20.66 -1.22 -3.43
N ILE A 48 -20.27 -1.64 -2.23
CA ILE A 48 -19.24 -2.67 -1.98
C ILE A 48 -19.82 -3.74 -1.07
N TYR A 49 -19.75 -4.99 -1.49
CA TYR A 49 -20.28 -6.14 -0.76
C TYR A 49 -19.42 -7.38 -0.99
N PHE A 50 -19.66 -8.41 -0.19
CA PHE A 50 -19.00 -9.71 -0.35
C PHE A 50 -19.98 -10.73 -0.92
N GLY A 51 -19.54 -11.54 -1.88
CA GLY A 51 -20.31 -12.61 -2.52
C GLY A 51 -19.33 -13.63 -3.10
N ALA A 52 -19.18 -13.66 -4.43
CA ALA A 52 -18.07 -14.38 -5.07
C ALA A 52 -16.76 -13.55 -4.96
N GLY A 53 -16.28 -13.35 -3.73
CA GLY A 53 -15.24 -12.37 -3.41
C GLY A 53 -15.81 -10.96 -3.12
N ILE A 54 -14.94 -9.98 -2.91
CA ILE A 54 -15.34 -8.58 -2.71
C ILE A 54 -15.73 -8.00 -4.06
N GLN A 55 -17.00 -7.58 -4.19
CA GLN A 55 -17.60 -7.05 -5.42
C GLN A 55 -17.93 -5.57 -5.29
N ARG A 56 -18.07 -4.91 -6.45
CA ARG A 56 -18.45 -3.50 -6.56
C ARG A 56 -19.60 -3.33 -7.53
N SER A 57 -20.50 -2.39 -7.24
CA SER A 57 -21.59 -2.01 -8.12
C SER A 57 -21.92 -0.52 -7.95
N TYR A 58 -22.77 0.00 -8.83
CA TYR A 58 -23.43 1.27 -8.55
C TYR A 58 -24.53 1.07 -7.49
N PRO A 59 -24.73 2.03 -6.57
CA PRO A 59 -25.72 1.91 -5.50
C PRO A 59 -27.11 1.52 -5.99
N GLY A 60 -27.64 0.41 -5.46
CA GLY A 60 -28.95 -0.14 -5.78
C GLY A 60 -29.06 -0.78 -7.17
N GLN A 61 -27.92 -1.05 -7.84
CA GLN A 61 -27.86 -1.73 -9.14
C GLN A 61 -27.30 -3.16 -9.07
N THR A 62 -27.20 -3.71 -7.86
CA THR A 62 -26.87 -5.12 -7.67
C THR A 62 -28.00 -6.00 -8.19
N HIS A 63 -27.74 -7.30 -8.38
CA HIS A 63 -28.76 -8.29 -8.71
C HIS A 63 -29.78 -8.51 -7.57
N HIS A 64 -29.56 -7.92 -6.39
CA HIS A 64 -30.51 -7.93 -5.28
C HIS A 64 -31.63 -6.88 -5.42
N GLY A 65 -31.52 -5.96 -6.39
CA GLY A 65 -32.52 -4.93 -6.66
C GLY A 65 -32.34 -3.69 -5.77
N ALA A 66 -33.46 -3.09 -5.34
CA ALA A 66 -33.43 -1.90 -4.48
C ALA A 66 -33.30 -2.28 -3.00
N PRO A 67 -32.52 -1.52 -2.19
CA PRO A 67 -32.42 -1.77 -0.76
C PRO A 67 -33.77 -1.55 -0.07
N MET A 68 -34.08 -2.40 0.91
CA MET A 68 -35.26 -2.23 1.75
C MET A 68 -35.09 -1.11 2.78
N GLU A 69 -33.84 -0.85 3.17
CA GLU A 69 -33.47 0.17 4.14
C GLU A 69 -32.08 0.71 3.81
N VAL A 70 -31.89 2.02 4.01
CA VAL A 70 -30.60 2.69 3.89
C VAL A 70 -30.29 3.36 5.22
N ILE A 71 -29.27 2.87 5.92
CA ILE A 71 -28.87 3.34 7.25
C ILE A 71 -27.62 4.21 7.12
N SER A 72 -27.65 5.43 7.66
CA SER A 72 -26.43 6.25 7.75
C SER A 72 -25.53 5.74 8.87
N LEU A 73 -24.33 5.26 8.51
CA LEU A 73 -23.33 4.79 9.47
C LEU A 73 -22.40 5.89 9.97
N GLY A 74 -22.48 7.10 9.42
CA GLY A 74 -21.64 8.25 9.80
C GLY A 74 -20.81 8.75 8.63
N HIS A 75 -19.71 9.43 8.94
CA HIS A 75 -18.79 9.95 7.94
C HIS A 75 -17.38 9.41 8.16
N THR A 76 -16.62 9.27 7.07
CA THR A 76 -15.21 8.90 7.10
C THR A 76 -14.36 9.98 6.45
N SER A 77 -13.22 10.29 7.05
CA SER A 77 -12.21 11.20 6.51
C SER A 77 -11.01 10.45 5.92
N LEU A 78 -11.06 9.11 5.88
CA LEU A 78 -10.00 8.29 5.30
C LEU A 78 -9.75 8.72 3.85
N PRO A 79 -8.53 8.58 3.30
CA PRO A 79 -8.29 8.70 1.87
C PRO A 79 -8.83 7.51 1.04
N SER A 80 -9.06 7.70 -0.27
CA SER A 80 -9.60 6.62 -1.13
C SER A 80 -8.60 5.50 -1.40
N ASP A 81 -7.31 5.83 -1.49
CA ASP A 81 -6.18 4.91 -1.58
C ASP A 81 -6.08 4.03 -0.32
N VAL A 82 -6.22 4.62 0.87
CA VAL A 82 -6.27 3.89 2.16
C VAL A 82 -7.43 2.89 2.19
N ILE A 83 -8.63 3.30 1.73
CA ILE A 83 -9.77 2.37 1.63
C ILE A 83 -9.50 1.24 0.62
N ALA A 84 -8.91 1.56 -0.53
CA ALA A 84 -8.59 0.57 -1.55
C ALA A 84 -7.57 -0.45 -1.04
N GLU A 85 -6.54 -0.01 -0.32
CA GLU A 85 -5.55 -0.89 0.30
C GLU A 85 -6.16 -1.78 1.38
N PHE A 86 -7.07 -1.24 2.20
CA PHE A 86 -7.79 -2.04 3.18
C PHE A 86 -8.61 -3.14 2.49
N LEU A 87 -9.39 -2.79 1.46
CA LEU A 87 -10.16 -3.76 0.68
C LEU A 87 -9.27 -4.82 0.02
N GLU A 88 -8.09 -4.44 -0.49
CA GLU A 88 -7.12 -5.39 -1.04
C GLU A 88 -6.64 -6.37 0.04
N SER A 89 -6.29 -5.87 1.23
CA SER A 89 -5.88 -6.72 2.35
C SER A 89 -6.98 -7.68 2.80
N MET A 90 -8.25 -7.27 2.67
CA MET A 90 -9.41 -8.07 3.04
C MET A 90 -9.68 -9.20 2.05
N LYS A 91 -9.17 -9.16 0.81
CA LYS A 91 -9.28 -10.28 -0.14
C LYS A 91 -8.58 -11.56 0.34
N GLU A 92 -7.61 -11.44 1.23
CA GLU A 92 -6.99 -12.62 1.87
C GLU A 92 -7.95 -13.34 2.82
N ILE A 93 -8.91 -12.61 3.37
CA ILE A 93 -9.92 -13.11 4.30
C ILE A 93 -11.19 -13.51 3.54
N TYR A 94 -11.69 -12.62 2.67
CA TYR A 94 -12.97 -12.73 1.97
C TYR A 94 -12.80 -13.21 0.53
N LYS A 95 -12.44 -14.49 0.38
CA LYS A 95 -12.28 -15.19 -0.92
C LYS A 95 -13.60 -15.84 -1.33
N GLN A 96 -13.80 -16.07 -2.63
CA GLN A 96 -14.99 -16.75 -3.12
C GLN A 96 -15.19 -18.13 -2.44
N GLU A 97 -14.10 -18.86 -2.23
CA GLU A 97 -14.11 -20.20 -1.64
C GLU A 97 -14.41 -20.18 -0.13
N THR A 98 -14.30 -19.01 0.51
CA THR A 98 -14.53 -18.88 1.96
C THR A 98 -15.97 -18.50 2.30
N TYR A 99 -16.81 -18.22 1.30
CA TYR A 99 -18.19 -17.81 1.51
C TYR A 99 -19.01 -18.94 2.15
N ASP A 100 -19.66 -18.63 3.27
CA ASP A 100 -20.61 -19.48 3.99
C ASP A 100 -21.81 -18.61 4.39
N LEU A 101 -23.02 -19.05 4.03
CA LEU A 101 -24.24 -18.28 4.26
C LEU A 101 -24.42 -17.87 5.73
N PHE A 102 -24.03 -18.72 6.68
CA PHE A 102 -24.27 -18.50 8.09
C PHE A 102 -23.08 -17.87 8.80
N MET A 103 -21.87 -18.29 8.44
CA MET A 103 -20.67 -17.93 9.18
C MET A 103 -19.87 -16.83 8.49
N HIS A 104 -19.80 -16.86 7.16
CA HIS A 104 -18.89 -16.04 6.35
C HIS A 104 -19.64 -15.40 5.18
N ASN A 105 -20.50 -14.45 5.50
CA ASN A 105 -21.40 -13.84 4.52
C ASN A 105 -21.14 -12.33 4.39
N CYS A 106 -21.98 -11.70 3.57
CA CYS A 106 -21.94 -10.28 3.25
C CYS A 106 -21.99 -9.39 4.50
N ASN A 107 -22.69 -9.83 5.55
CA ASN A 107 -22.85 -9.07 6.78
C ASN A 107 -21.57 -9.06 7.62
N ASN A 108 -20.80 -10.15 7.64
CA ASN A 108 -19.49 -10.18 8.29
C ASN A 108 -18.52 -9.18 7.64
N PHE A 109 -18.45 -9.20 6.31
CA PHE A 109 -17.63 -8.27 5.54
C PHE A 109 -18.03 -6.81 5.80
N THR A 110 -19.33 -6.53 5.71
CA THR A 110 -19.88 -5.18 5.87
C THR A 110 -19.67 -4.67 7.29
N ASP A 111 -19.76 -5.53 8.31
CA ASP A 111 -19.45 -5.19 9.70
C ASP A 111 -17.97 -4.83 9.92
N ASP A 112 -17.05 -5.64 9.37
CA ASP A 112 -15.61 -5.36 9.45
C ASP A 112 -15.23 -4.08 8.68
N PHE A 113 -15.82 -3.87 7.51
CA PHE A 113 -15.58 -2.67 6.71
C PHE A 113 -16.17 -1.42 7.36
N ALA A 114 -17.37 -1.50 7.95
CA ALA A 114 -17.96 -0.40 8.72
C ALA A 114 -17.08 0.01 9.90
N LYS A 115 -16.56 -0.96 10.67
CA LYS A 115 -15.65 -0.66 11.80
C LYS A 115 -14.40 0.08 11.34
N PHE A 116 -13.83 -0.30 10.20
CA PHE A 116 -12.67 0.40 9.64
C PHE A 116 -13.03 1.84 9.22
N LEU A 117 -14.14 2.03 8.51
CA LEU A 117 -14.50 3.34 7.96
C LEU A 117 -14.95 4.34 9.03
N VAL A 118 -15.76 3.91 10.00
CA VAL A 118 -16.46 4.79 10.95
C VAL A 118 -16.30 4.40 12.42
N GLY A 119 -15.46 3.40 12.73
CA GLY A 119 -15.18 2.97 14.10
C GLY A 119 -16.29 2.18 14.79
N ARG A 120 -17.38 1.85 14.08
CA ARG A 120 -18.52 1.10 14.62
C ARG A 120 -19.04 0.06 13.62
N GLY A 121 -19.54 -1.04 14.14
CA GLY A 121 -20.15 -2.11 13.36
C GLY A 121 -21.57 -1.78 12.87
N ILE A 122 -22.16 -2.73 12.15
CA ILE A 122 -23.54 -2.66 11.67
C ILE A 122 -24.54 -3.11 12.77
N PRO A 123 -25.85 -2.85 12.63
CA PRO A 123 -26.85 -3.22 13.63
C PRO A 123 -26.80 -4.71 14.03
N SER A 124 -26.81 -4.97 15.34
CA SER A 124 -26.57 -6.32 15.88
C SER A 124 -27.59 -7.35 15.42
N HIS A 125 -28.86 -6.96 15.21
CA HIS A 125 -29.93 -7.84 14.74
C HIS A 125 -29.67 -8.41 13.34
N ILE A 126 -28.83 -7.75 12.52
CA ILE A 126 -28.38 -8.26 11.22
C ILE A 126 -27.29 -9.30 11.45
N THR A 127 -26.25 -8.96 12.23
CA THR A 127 -25.11 -9.84 12.48
C THR A 127 -25.45 -11.09 13.32
N SER A 128 -26.48 -11.03 14.16
CA SER A 128 -26.89 -12.15 15.01
C SER A 128 -27.77 -13.17 14.26
N LEU A 129 -28.40 -12.76 13.16
CA LEU A 129 -29.41 -13.53 12.44
C LEU A 129 -29.00 -15.00 12.14
N PRO A 130 -27.78 -15.29 11.66
CA PRO A 130 -27.36 -16.67 11.42
C PRO A 130 -27.35 -17.55 12.67
N ALA A 131 -26.74 -17.07 13.76
CA ALA A 131 -26.66 -17.78 15.03
C ALA A 131 -28.07 -18.02 15.61
N ASP A 132 -28.90 -17.00 15.47
CA ASP A 132 -30.32 -16.99 15.76
C ASP A 132 -31.06 -18.14 15.01
N VAL A 133 -30.86 -18.28 13.69
CA VAL A 133 -31.49 -19.38 12.93
C VAL A 133 -30.94 -20.75 13.38
N LEU A 134 -29.62 -20.88 13.52
CA LEU A 134 -28.95 -22.13 13.89
C LEU A 134 -29.18 -22.56 15.35
N SER A 135 -29.67 -21.67 16.22
CA SER A 135 -30.07 -22.03 17.58
C SER A 135 -31.40 -22.81 17.62
N THR A 136 -32.10 -22.94 16.48
CA THR A 136 -33.37 -23.69 16.37
C THR A 136 -33.15 -25.09 15.78
N PRO A 137 -33.87 -26.13 16.22
CA PRO A 137 -33.77 -27.47 15.64
C PRO A 137 -34.07 -27.48 14.13
N PHE A 138 -35.06 -26.68 13.70
CA PHE A 138 -35.40 -26.55 12.29
C PHE A 138 -34.25 -25.93 11.49
N GLY A 139 -33.67 -24.82 11.96
CA GLY A 139 -32.53 -24.18 11.30
C GLY A 139 -31.32 -25.09 11.15
N GLN A 140 -31.04 -25.95 12.13
CA GLN A 140 -29.99 -26.97 12.04
C GLN A 140 -30.30 -28.02 10.96
N GLN A 141 -31.57 -28.43 10.83
CA GLN A 141 -32.01 -29.43 9.85
C GLN A 141 -31.96 -28.91 8.40
N ILE A 142 -32.28 -27.63 8.19
CA ILE A 142 -32.37 -27.04 6.84
C ILE A 142 -31.11 -26.29 6.40
N ARG A 143 -30.04 -26.27 7.20
CA ARG A 143 -28.79 -25.54 6.90
C ARG A 143 -28.29 -25.77 5.47
N ALA A 144 -28.08 -27.03 5.10
CA ALA A 144 -27.55 -27.40 3.79
C ALA A 144 -28.51 -27.05 2.64
N GLN A 145 -29.83 -27.11 2.88
CA GLN A 145 -30.82 -26.70 1.90
C GLN A 145 -30.81 -25.18 1.70
N LEU A 146 -30.74 -24.40 2.79
CA LEU A 146 -30.65 -22.94 2.72
C LEU A 146 -29.39 -22.49 2.00
N GLU A 147 -28.23 -23.09 2.29
CA GLU A 147 -26.98 -22.83 1.56
C GLU A 147 -27.14 -23.12 0.07
N GLY A 148 -27.72 -24.27 -0.30
CA GLY A 148 -27.93 -24.63 -1.70
C GLY A 148 -28.85 -23.67 -2.47
N VAL A 149 -29.85 -23.09 -1.80
CA VAL A 149 -30.78 -22.13 -2.40
C VAL A 149 -30.22 -20.70 -2.42
N MET A 150 -29.52 -20.30 -1.37
CA MET A 150 -29.04 -18.92 -1.21
C MET A 150 -27.69 -18.66 -1.88
N ASN A 151 -26.78 -19.62 -1.91
CA ASN A 151 -25.44 -19.40 -2.48
C ASN A 151 -25.46 -18.91 -3.94
N PRO A 152 -26.31 -19.44 -4.85
CA PRO A 152 -26.42 -18.89 -6.21
C PRO A 152 -26.92 -17.45 -6.25
N ILE A 153 -27.76 -17.04 -5.28
CA ILE A 153 -28.29 -15.68 -5.19
C ILE A 153 -27.24 -14.74 -4.61
N THR A 154 -26.50 -15.15 -3.57
CA THR A 154 -25.52 -14.27 -2.91
C THR A 154 -24.18 -14.19 -3.63
N GLN A 155 -23.84 -15.19 -4.45
CA GLN A 155 -22.60 -15.24 -5.22
C GLN A 155 -22.77 -14.93 -6.71
N ALA A 156 -23.95 -14.47 -7.16
CA ALA A 156 -24.13 -14.09 -8.55
C ALA A 156 -23.16 -12.94 -8.93
N PRO A 157 -22.58 -12.95 -10.14
CA PRO A 157 -21.69 -11.89 -10.59
C PRO A 157 -22.44 -10.58 -10.80
N SER A 158 -21.80 -9.46 -10.45
CA SER A 158 -22.32 -8.12 -10.72
C SER A 158 -22.28 -7.81 -12.22
N ILE A 159 -23.35 -7.22 -12.75
CA ILE A 159 -23.54 -6.99 -14.20
C ILE A 159 -22.94 -5.64 -14.64
N ASN A 160 -22.68 -4.72 -13.69
CA ASN A 160 -22.12 -3.38 -13.94
C ASN A 160 -21.15 -2.98 -12.80
N GLU A 161 -19.85 -2.98 -13.08
CA GLU A 161 -18.83 -2.53 -12.12
C GLU A 161 -18.42 -1.06 -12.37
N PRO A 162 -18.38 -0.20 -11.32
CA PRO A 162 -17.77 1.12 -11.43
C PRO A 162 -16.23 1.03 -11.56
N PRO A 163 -15.57 2.00 -12.23
CA PRO A 163 -14.12 1.98 -12.44
C PRO A 163 -13.32 1.97 -11.12
N LEU A 164 -12.18 1.28 -11.13
CA LEU A 164 -11.32 1.06 -9.95
C LEU A 164 -10.69 2.33 -9.35
N ARG A 165 -10.70 3.46 -10.08
CA ARG A 165 -10.18 4.77 -9.64
C ARG A 165 -11.15 5.86 -10.09
N SER A 166 -11.89 6.47 -9.15
CA SER A 166 -12.68 7.68 -9.39
C SER A 166 -11.85 8.91 -9.01
N SER A 167 -11.24 9.57 -10.00
CA SER A 167 -10.77 10.94 -9.80
C SER A 167 -11.82 11.99 -10.13
N ASP A 168 -12.98 11.62 -10.69
CA ASP A 168 -13.98 12.60 -11.13
C ASP A 168 -15.42 12.14 -10.85
N PRO A 169 -16.29 13.02 -10.33
CA PRO A 169 -17.72 12.74 -10.18
C PRO A 169 -18.42 12.73 -11.55
N PRO A 170 -19.50 11.95 -11.73
CA PRO A 170 -20.21 11.88 -12.99
C PRO A 170 -20.94 13.22 -13.22
N THR A 171 -20.37 14.09 -14.05
CA THR A 171 -21.05 15.32 -14.46
C THR A 171 -21.97 14.99 -15.62
N LEU A 172 -23.26 15.21 -15.41
CA LEU A 172 -24.28 15.21 -16.47
C LEU A 172 -23.84 16.12 -17.61
N VAL A 173 -23.81 15.56 -18.81
CA VAL A 173 -23.39 16.22 -20.04
C VAL A 173 -24.39 17.33 -20.38
N SER A 174 -24.03 18.58 -20.09
CA SER A 174 -24.63 19.74 -20.76
C SER A 174 -23.66 20.28 -21.81
N SER A 175 -24.09 20.22 -23.05
CA SER A 175 -23.38 20.68 -24.24
C SER A 175 -23.08 22.18 -24.23
N SER A 176 -21.97 22.53 -24.90
CA SER A 176 -21.53 23.85 -25.41
C SER A 176 -20.35 24.55 -24.70
N ALA A 177 -19.13 24.07 -24.95
CA ALA A 177 -17.87 24.85 -24.92
C ALA A 177 -16.75 24.11 -25.73
N PRO A 178 -15.70 24.79 -26.23
CA PRO A 178 -14.83 24.30 -27.31
C PRO A 178 -13.97 23.09 -26.90
N GLN A 179 -13.79 22.15 -27.84
CA GLN A 179 -13.03 20.90 -27.71
C GLN A 179 -11.63 21.11 -27.09
N SER A 180 -11.44 20.65 -25.85
CA SER A 180 -10.12 20.30 -25.33
C SER A 180 -9.73 18.94 -25.92
N TYR A 181 -8.73 18.91 -26.78
CA TYR A 181 -8.13 17.66 -27.24
C TYR A 181 -7.34 17.04 -26.08
N ALA A 182 -7.57 15.76 -25.79
CA ALA A 182 -6.96 15.06 -24.66
C ALA A 182 -5.43 15.22 -24.65
N GLY A 183 -4.87 15.72 -23.54
CA GLY A 183 -3.42 15.81 -23.31
C GLY A 183 -2.64 16.97 -23.96
N VAL A 184 -3.11 17.57 -25.07
CA VAL A 184 -2.40 18.66 -25.77
C VAL A 184 -2.88 20.04 -25.31
N ARG A 185 -1.93 20.90 -24.92
CA ARG A 185 -2.22 22.28 -24.50
C ARG A 185 -2.10 23.24 -25.68
N VAL A 186 -3.07 24.12 -25.85
CA VAL A 186 -3.02 25.17 -26.89
C VAL A 186 -2.57 26.48 -26.25
N ALA A 187 -1.55 27.12 -26.80
CA ALA A 187 -1.14 28.46 -26.40
C ALA A 187 -1.53 29.45 -27.50
N SER A 188 -2.30 30.48 -27.13
CA SER A 188 -2.81 31.50 -28.07
C SER A 188 -2.29 32.90 -27.78
N THR A 189 -1.68 33.12 -26.61
CA THR A 189 -1.03 34.37 -26.23
C THR A 189 0.32 34.07 -25.58
N LEU A 190 1.24 35.04 -25.60
CA LEU A 190 2.52 34.88 -24.92
C LEU A 190 2.37 34.55 -23.42
N SER A 191 1.41 35.18 -22.73
CA SER A 191 1.16 34.89 -21.31
C SER A 191 0.68 33.46 -21.06
N ASP A 192 -0.16 32.91 -21.95
CA ASP A 192 -0.60 31.52 -21.85
C ASP A 192 0.56 30.56 -22.08
N PHE A 193 1.39 30.87 -23.07
CA PHE A 193 2.57 30.09 -23.39
C PHE A 193 3.54 30.04 -22.20
N ASP A 194 3.87 31.20 -21.61
CA ASP A 194 4.79 31.29 -20.48
C ASP A 194 4.22 30.56 -19.24
N ARG A 195 2.90 30.62 -19.00
CA ARG A 195 2.24 29.83 -17.94
C ARG A 195 2.35 28.32 -18.18
N ILE A 196 2.13 27.86 -19.42
CA ILE A 196 2.23 26.44 -19.77
C ILE A 196 3.68 25.97 -19.63
N MET A 197 4.66 26.74 -20.14
CA MET A 197 6.08 26.44 -19.99
C MET A 197 6.52 26.42 -18.53
N SER A 198 6.02 27.34 -17.70
CA SER A 198 6.29 27.35 -16.25
C SER A 198 5.80 26.06 -15.57
N SER A 199 4.66 25.52 -15.99
CA SER A 199 4.18 24.23 -15.47
C SER A 199 5.00 23.01 -15.96
N ALA A 200 5.87 23.20 -16.95
CA ALA A 200 6.80 22.21 -17.46
C ALA A 200 8.23 22.41 -16.91
N ALA A 201 8.44 23.30 -15.95
CA ALA A 201 9.78 23.65 -15.44
C ALA A 201 10.54 22.45 -14.83
N SER A 202 9.84 21.43 -14.33
CA SER A 202 10.43 20.17 -13.82
C SER A 202 10.33 19.00 -14.81
N LYS A 203 9.86 19.24 -16.04
CA LYS A 203 9.52 18.22 -17.03
C LYS A 203 10.16 18.52 -18.40
N ALA A 204 9.88 17.64 -19.36
CA ALA A 204 10.08 17.95 -20.77
C ALA A 204 8.87 18.69 -21.35
N ALA A 205 9.11 19.52 -22.37
CA ALA A 205 8.06 20.10 -23.19
C ALA A 205 8.39 19.96 -24.67
N ILE A 206 7.36 19.84 -25.50
CA ILE A 206 7.49 19.90 -26.96
C ILE A 206 6.44 20.87 -27.50
N VAL A 207 6.91 21.87 -28.22
CA VAL A 207 6.08 22.89 -28.85
C VAL A 207 5.98 22.59 -30.33
N PHE A 208 4.76 22.40 -30.80
CA PHE A 208 4.41 22.28 -32.21
C PHE A 208 3.89 23.62 -32.73
N PHE A 209 4.73 24.31 -33.50
CA PHE A 209 4.36 25.49 -34.27
C PHE A 209 3.71 25.08 -35.58
N THR A 210 2.44 25.45 -35.74
CA THR A 210 1.56 25.00 -36.82
C THR A 210 0.79 26.16 -37.45
N SER A 211 0.07 25.85 -38.53
CA SER A 211 -0.91 26.74 -39.15
C SER A 211 -2.09 25.94 -39.71
N ALA A 212 -3.31 26.50 -39.66
CA ALA A 212 -4.51 25.88 -40.23
C ALA A 212 -4.41 25.64 -41.76
N THR A 213 -3.57 26.43 -42.44
CA THR A 213 -3.36 26.37 -43.90
C THR A 213 -2.16 25.51 -44.31
N CYS A 214 -1.54 24.78 -43.38
CA CYS A 214 -0.39 23.91 -43.62
C CYS A 214 -0.83 22.45 -43.83
N PRO A 215 -0.81 21.90 -45.06
CA PRO A 215 -1.19 20.50 -45.30
C PRO A 215 -0.32 19.47 -44.56
N PRO A 216 1.03 19.60 -44.50
CA PRO A 216 1.86 18.68 -43.72
C PRO A 216 1.52 18.66 -42.23
N CYS A 217 1.06 19.78 -41.67
CA CYS A 217 0.67 19.88 -40.27
C CYS A 217 -0.55 19.00 -39.94
N ARG A 218 -1.49 18.84 -40.89
CA ARG A 218 -2.69 18.01 -40.72
C ARG A 218 -2.35 16.53 -40.57
N VAL A 219 -1.28 16.08 -41.22
CA VAL A 219 -0.77 14.70 -41.07
C VAL A 219 -0.21 14.46 -39.67
N VAL A 220 0.39 15.48 -39.05
CA VAL A 220 1.05 15.35 -37.75
C VAL A 220 0.09 15.44 -36.56
N TYR A 221 -1.01 16.19 -36.66
CA TYR A 221 -1.97 16.35 -35.55
C TYR A 221 -2.36 15.07 -34.82
N PRO A 222 -2.87 14.01 -35.48
CA PRO A 222 -3.29 12.80 -34.77
C PRO A 222 -2.13 12.10 -34.06
N HIS A 223 -0.92 12.14 -34.62
CA HIS A 223 0.26 11.54 -34.00
C HIS A 223 0.75 12.34 -32.79
N PHE A 224 0.71 13.67 -32.87
CA PHE A 224 1.08 14.54 -31.77
C PHE A 224 0.13 14.38 -30.57
N GLU A 225 -1.17 14.23 -30.83
CA GLU A 225 -2.20 13.93 -29.83
C GLU A 225 -1.99 12.53 -29.21
N GLN A 226 -1.81 11.50 -30.04
CA GLN A 226 -1.51 10.14 -29.58
C GLN A 226 -0.28 10.11 -28.66
N MET A 227 0.82 10.78 -29.04
CA MET A 227 2.03 10.80 -28.21
C MET A 227 1.86 11.61 -26.92
N ALA A 228 0.98 12.61 -26.90
CA ALA A 228 0.64 13.33 -25.68
C ALA A 228 -0.06 12.41 -24.66
N GLU A 229 -0.95 11.54 -25.14
CA GLU A 229 -1.59 10.51 -24.32
C GLU A 229 -0.59 9.44 -23.86
N GLU A 230 0.20 8.89 -24.78
CA GLU A 230 1.22 7.85 -24.50
C GLU A 230 2.30 8.34 -23.51
N SER A 231 2.58 9.65 -23.48
CA SER A 231 3.58 10.22 -22.58
C SER A 231 3.12 10.32 -21.12
N ALA A 232 1.85 10.01 -20.81
CA ALA A 232 1.30 9.96 -19.46
C ALA A 232 1.66 11.19 -18.57
N GLY A 233 1.75 12.37 -19.17
CA GLY A 233 2.06 13.63 -18.46
C GLY A 233 3.54 13.90 -18.17
N LYS A 234 4.48 13.10 -18.69
CA LYS A 234 5.94 13.32 -18.60
C LYS A 234 6.44 14.42 -19.52
N ILE A 235 5.87 14.51 -20.72
CA ILE A 235 6.18 15.55 -21.70
C ILE A 235 4.94 16.43 -21.83
N VAL A 236 5.11 17.75 -21.73
CA VAL A 236 4.06 18.72 -21.98
C VAL A 236 4.00 19.03 -23.48
N PHE A 237 2.92 18.61 -24.13
CA PHE A 237 2.68 18.87 -25.54
C PHE A 237 1.94 20.19 -25.72
N ILE A 238 2.55 21.11 -26.46
CA ILE A 238 2.05 22.47 -26.67
C ILE A 238 1.83 22.68 -28.17
N LYS A 239 0.66 23.18 -28.56
CA LYS A 239 0.36 23.58 -29.93
C LYS A 239 0.24 25.10 -30.02
N VAL A 240 0.95 25.70 -30.98
CA VAL A 240 0.93 27.14 -31.26
C VAL A 240 0.56 27.35 -32.71
N ASP A 241 -0.56 28.01 -32.98
CA ASP A 241 -0.89 28.45 -34.34
C ASP A 241 -0.24 29.81 -34.61
N VAL A 242 0.83 29.81 -35.42
CA VAL A 242 1.62 31.02 -35.69
C VAL A 242 0.89 32.03 -36.56
N SER A 243 -0.20 31.63 -37.23
CA SER A 243 -1.06 32.56 -37.97
C SER A 243 -1.99 33.37 -37.07
N LYS A 244 -2.13 32.96 -35.80
CA LYS A 244 -2.96 33.62 -34.79
C LYS A 244 -2.13 34.22 -33.65
N SER A 245 -1.00 33.59 -33.33
CA SER A 245 -0.15 33.94 -32.18
C SER A 245 1.21 34.48 -32.67
N TYR A 246 1.16 35.63 -33.34
CA TYR A 246 2.32 36.25 -34.00
C TYR A 246 3.44 36.64 -33.03
N ASP A 247 3.07 37.00 -31.80
CA ASP A 247 3.96 37.31 -30.68
C ASP A 247 4.83 36.11 -30.30
N ILE A 248 4.23 34.93 -30.14
CA ILE A 248 4.96 33.68 -29.86
C ILE A 248 5.82 33.29 -31.06
N GLY A 249 5.25 33.34 -32.28
CA GLY A 249 5.98 33.00 -33.50
C GLY A 249 7.21 33.89 -33.72
N SER A 250 7.11 35.18 -33.38
CA SER A 250 8.22 36.14 -33.48
C SER A 250 9.27 35.93 -32.37
N LYS A 251 8.85 35.68 -31.12
CA LYS A 251 9.75 35.38 -29.98
C LYS A 251 10.64 34.16 -30.27
N TYR A 252 10.09 33.16 -30.94
CA TYR A 252 10.78 31.92 -31.31
C TYR A 252 11.28 31.90 -32.75
N GLU A 253 11.25 33.04 -33.47
CA GLU A 253 11.80 33.23 -34.82
C GLU A 253 11.30 32.21 -35.88
N ILE A 254 10.04 31.76 -35.78
CA ILE A 254 9.49 30.70 -36.62
C ILE A 254 9.33 31.15 -38.09
N GLN A 255 10.07 30.51 -38.99
CA GLN A 255 10.08 30.82 -40.43
C GLN A 255 9.21 29.88 -41.29
N ALA A 256 8.84 28.71 -40.76
CA ALA A 256 8.08 27.70 -41.49
C ALA A 256 7.17 26.91 -40.55
N THR A 257 6.20 26.19 -41.12
CA THR A 257 5.37 25.23 -40.39
C THR A 257 5.30 23.92 -41.20
N PRO A 258 5.34 22.74 -40.56
CA PRO A 258 5.45 22.52 -39.12
C PRO A 258 6.89 22.67 -38.63
N THR A 259 7.05 23.36 -37.50
CA THR A 259 8.32 23.44 -36.75
C THR A 259 8.06 22.97 -35.32
N PHE A 260 9.03 22.28 -34.74
CA PHE A 260 8.97 21.76 -33.40
C PHE A 260 10.18 22.24 -32.60
N MET A 261 9.95 22.57 -31.34
CA MET A 261 11.01 22.84 -30.37
C MET A 261 10.77 22.01 -29.12
N SER A 262 11.79 21.30 -28.66
CA SER A 262 11.76 20.56 -27.42
C SER A 262 12.56 21.28 -26.33
N PHE A 263 12.15 21.07 -25.09
CA PHE A 263 12.74 21.68 -23.92
C PHE A 263 12.89 20.65 -22.81
N ILE A 264 13.99 20.73 -22.06
CA ILE A 264 14.25 19.96 -20.84
C ILE A 264 14.38 20.98 -19.72
N ARG A 265 13.46 20.94 -18.74
CA ARG A 265 13.48 21.84 -17.56
C ARG A 265 13.58 23.33 -17.93
N GLY A 266 12.90 23.72 -19.00
CA GLY A 266 12.88 25.09 -19.50
C GLY A 266 14.05 25.46 -20.42
N GLU A 267 15.09 24.63 -20.52
CA GLU A 267 16.19 24.84 -21.47
C GLU A 267 15.89 24.17 -22.81
N LYS A 268 16.24 24.84 -23.92
CA LYS A 268 16.01 24.31 -25.27
C LYS A 268 16.90 23.09 -25.51
N PHE A 269 16.29 21.98 -25.92
CA PHE A 269 16.98 20.72 -26.21
C PHE A 269 17.26 20.57 -27.70
N GLU A 270 16.20 20.49 -28.52
CA GLU A 270 16.31 20.41 -29.98
C GLU A 270 15.26 21.27 -30.70
N GLU A 271 15.55 21.58 -31.95
CA GLU A 271 14.61 22.19 -32.90
C GLU A 271 14.68 21.45 -34.23
N TRP A 272 13.52 21.18 -34.83
CA TRP A 272 13.44 20.59 -36.16
C TRP A 272 12.20 21.04 -36.90
N SER A 273 12.20 20.89 -38.22
CA SER A 273 11.06 21.20 -39.08
C SER A 273 10.72 20.02 -39.99
N GLY A 274 9.46 19.93 -40.41
CA GLY A 274 8.99 18.89 -41.32
C GLY A 274 7.86 18.02 -40.74
N GLY A 275 6.94 17.60 -41.61
CA GLY A 275 5.70 16.93 -41.23
C GLY A 275 5.74 15.40 -41.21
N HIS A 276 6.90 14.79 -40.93
CA HIS A 276 7.05 13.34 -40.99
C HIS A 276 6.81 12.68 -39.61
N PRO A 277 5.79 11.82 -39.44
CA PRO A 277 5.47 11.22 -38.14
C PRO A 277 6.60 10.40 -37.51
N GLY A 278 7.42 9.72 -38.33
CA GLY A 278 8.56 8.94 -37.85
C GLY A 278 9.62 9.80 -37.15
N THR A 279 9.90 10.98 -37.70
CA THR A 279 10.84 11.95 -37.10
C THR A 279 10.30 12.50 -35.78
N LEU A 280 9.01 12.86 -35.74
CA LEU A 280 8.37 13.31 -34.50
C LEU A 280 8.48 12.23 -33.41
N ARG A 281 8.14 10.97 -33.72
CA ARG A 281 8.24 9.87 -32.76
C ARG A 281 9.67 9.63 -32.29
N SER A 282 10.65 9.65 -33.19
CA SER A 282 12.06 9.53 -32.84
C SER A 282 12.50 10.63 -31.87
N ASN A 283 12.13 11.88 -32.13
CA ASN A 283 12.53 13.01 -31.30
C ASN A 283 11.79 13.05 -29.96
N VAL A 284 10.51 12.63 -29.92
CA VAL A 284 9.77 12.43 -28.65
C VAL A 284 10.44 11.35 -27.81
N ASN A 285 10.86 10.22 -28.41
CA ASN A 285 11.58 9.17 -27.70
C ASN A 285 12.96 9.64 -27.22
N MET A 286 13.69 10.40 -28.03
CA MET A 286 14.99 10.97 -27.65
C MET A 286 14.84 11.97 -26.50
N LEU A 287 13.86 12.87 -26.58
CA LEU A 287 13.52 13.81 -25.52
C LEU A 287 13.14 13.06 -24.24
N MET A 288 12.33 12.01 -24.34
CA MET A 288 11.98 11.15 -23.21
C MET A 288 13.25 10.57 -22.57
N SER A 289 14.09 9.87 -23.34
CA SER A 289 15.32 9.24 -22.82
C SER A 289 16.33 10.25 -22.25
N ALA A 290 16.47 11.43 -22.86
CA ALA A 290 17.39 12.46 -22.40
C ALA A 290 16.90 13.17 -21.13
N THR A 291 15.58 13.38 -21.03
CA THR A 291 14.96 13.98 -19.83
C THR A 291 14.92 12.98 -18.68
N TYR A 292 14.72 11.70 -19.02
CA TYR A 292 14.38 10.64 -18.10
C TYR A 292 15.23 9.39 -18.36
N PRO A 293 16.56 9.47 -18.18
CA PRO A 293 17.44 8.34 -18.40
C PRO A 293 17.06 7.16 -17.50
N ALA A 294 17.28 5.94 -18.00
CA ALA A 294 17.18 4.72 -17.19
C ALA A 294 18.27 4.71 -16.12
N HIS A 295 17.98 4.10 -14.97
CA HIS A 295 18.98 4.03 -13.90
C HIS A 295 20.10 3.05 -14.25
N PRO A 296 21.39 3.32 -13.93
CA PRO A 296 22.49 2.40 -14.20
C PRO A 296 22.20 0.96 -13.77
N HIS A 297 21.68 0.78 -12.55
CA HIS A 297 21.21 -0.52 -12.04
C HIS A 297 20.16 -1.25 -12.91
N GLU A 298 19.31 -0.57 -13.67
CA GLU A 298 18.30 -1.23 -14.53
C GLU A 298 18.91 -1.90 -15.76
N SER A 299 20.13 -1.51 -16.15
CA SER A 299 20.88 -2.16 -17.22
C SER A 299 21.65 -3.41 -16.77
N LEU A 300 21.67 -3.69 -15.47
CA LEU A 300 22.42 -4.78 -14.87
C LEU A 300 21.56 -6.03 -14.68
N ARG A 301 22.22 -7.19 -14.67
CA ARG A 301 21.56 -8.46 -14.38
C ARG A 301 21.47 -8.66 -12.87
N LEU A 302 20.38 -8.21 -12.28
CA LEU A 302 20.11 -8.22 -10.84
C LEU A 302 18.86 -9.05 -10.49
N PRO A 303 18.88 -10.38 -10.74
CA PRO A 303 17.70 -11.25 -10.63
C PRO A 303 17.07 -11.24 -9.23
N VAL A 304 17.87 -11.07 -8.16
CA VAL A 304 17.35 -11.01 -6.79
C VAL A 304 16.43 -9.80 -6.65
N PHE A 305 16.91 -8.61 -7.06
CA PHE A 305 16.21 -7.34 -6.93
C PHE A 305 15.06 -7.14 -7.92
N THR A 306 14.97 -7.97 -8.96
CA THR A 306 13.85 -7.97 -9.92
C THR A 306 12.75 -8.99 -9.61
N SER A 307 12.89 -9.81 -8.55
CA SER A 307 11.95 -10.90 -8.26
C SER A 307 10.77 -10.46 -7.37
N ALA A 308 9.56 -10.94 -7.69
CA ALA A 308 8.36 -10.68 -6.88
C ALA A 308 8.48 -11.24 -5.44
N ALA A 309 9.28 -12.29 -5.22
CA ALA A 309 9.51 -12.88 -3.91
C ALA A 309 10.24 -11.93 -2.92
N MET A 310 10.96 -10.92 -3.43
CA MET A 310 11.61 -9.90 -2.58
C MET A 310 10.64 -8.89 -1.96
N GLN A 311 9.38 -8.87 -2.40
CA GLN A 311 8.38 -7.92 -1.93
C GLN A 311 7.59 -8.42 -0.73
N ALA A 312 7.77 -9.69 -0.32
CA ALA A 312 7.07 -10.24 0.83
C ALA A 312 7.74 -9.79 2.14
N PRO A 313 7.02 -9.09 3.04
CA PRO A 313 7.60 -8.64 4.30
C PRO A 313 7.84 -9.81 5.25
N VAL A 314 8.90 -9.70 6.04
CA VAL A 314 9.20 -10.58 7.18
C VAL A 314 8.11 -10.40 8.23
N LYS A 315 7.51 -11.52 8.65
CA LYS A 315 6.45 -11.58 9.67
C LYS A 315 6.80 -12.60 10.74
N TYR A 316 6.37 -12.33 11.97
CA TYR A 316 6.55 -13.17 13.14
C TYR A 316 5.19 -13.67 13.64
N THR A 317 4.75 -14.79 13.08
CA THR A 317 3.42 -15.38 13.31
C THR A 317 3.43 -16.53 14.31
N ARG A 318 4.62 -16.98 14.75
CA ARG A 318 4.76 -18.13 15.65
C ARG A 318 4.12 -17.83 17.00
N GLN A 319 3.15 -18.66 17.38
CA GLN A 319 2.41 -18.55 18.63
C GLN A 319 2.96 -19.51 19.70
N LEU A 320 3.09 -19.03 20.93
CA LEU A 320 3.32 -19.87 22.11
C LEU A 320 1.99 -20.45 22.62
N PRO A 321 1.97 -21.65 23.23
CA PRO A 321 0.76 -22.20 23.83
C PRO A 321 0.13 -21.20 24.80
N MET A 322 -1.10 -20.79 24.53
CA MET A 322 -1.71 -19.65 25.23
C MET A 322 -1.87 -19.90 26.73
N ASP A 323 -2.06 -21.16 27.14
CA ASP A 323 -2.10 -21.52 28.57
C ASP A 323 -0.78 -21.17 29.28
N LYS A 324 0.37 -21.34 28.61
CA LYS A 324 1.68 -20.95 29.17
C LYS A 324 1.83 -19.44 29.24
N VAL A 325 1.29 -18.72 28.26
CA VAL A 325 1.29 -17.24 28.24
C VAL A 325 0.46 -16.71 29.41
N LEU A 326 -0.74 -17.25 29.61
CA LEU A 326 -1.62 -16.86 30.73
C LEU A 326 -0.99 -17.14 32.10
N VAL A 327 -0.35 -18.29 32.28
CA VAL A 327 0.37 -18.60 33.53
C VAL A 327 1.44 -17.53 33.83
N LYS A 328 2.14 -17.05 32.79
CA LYS A 328 3.17 -16.03 32.94
C LYS A 328 2.61 -14.62 33.22
N LEU A 329 1.39 -14.35 32.78
CA LEU A 329 0.67 -13.09 33.05
C LEU A 329 0.11 -13.02 34.47
N GLY A 330 -0.01 -14.15 35.19
CA GLY A 330 -0.54 -14.18 36.54
C GLY A 330 -1.93 -13.53 36.63
N LYS A 331 -2.10 -12.55 37.52
CA LYS A 331 -3.37 -11.82 37.67
C LYS A 331 -3.75 -10.98 36.44
N VAL A 332 -2.77 -10.51 35.66
CA VAL A 332 -3.05 -9.77 34.42
C VAL A 332 -3.73 -10.69 33.38
N GLY A 333 -3.48 -11.99 33.47
CA GLY A 333 -4.08 -12.98 32.58
C GLY A 333 -5.60 -13.11 32.68
N THR A 334 -6.22 -12.58 33.75
CA THR A 334 -7.68 -12.59 33.95
C THR A 334 -8.35 -11.28 33.52
N ASP A 335 -7.59 -10.30 33.00
CA ASP A 335 -8.15 -9.06 32.47
C ASP A 335 -9.07 -9.34 31.27
N GLU A 336 -10.20 -8.65 31.19
CA GLU A 336 -11.20 -8.86 30.13
C GLU A 336 -10.61 -8.65 28.72
N ASN A 337 -9.68 -7.71 28.56
CA ASN A 337 -9.08 -7.40 27.27
C ASN A 337 -8.08 -8.48 26.85
N ILE A 338 -7.33 -9.02 27.81
CA ILE A 338 -6.41 -10.16 27.57
C ILE A 338 -7.20 -11.39 27.16
N VAL A 339 -8.29 -11.72 27.86
CA VAL A 339 -9.14 -12.86 27.53
C VAL A 339 -9.76 -12.70 26.15
N ALA A 340 -10.33 -11.53 25.86
CA ALA A 340 -10.92 -11.25 24.55
C ALA A 340 -9.91 -11.36 23.40
N MET A 341 -8.70 -10.82 23.58
CA MET A 341 -7.65 -10.89 22.56
C MET A 341 -7.09 -12.32 22.40
N LYS A 342 -6.96 -13.06 23.50
CA LYS A 342 -6.63 -14.50 23.47
C LYS A 342 -7.65 -15.28 22.65
N ASP A 343 -8.94 -15.05 22.91
CA ASP A 343 -10.02 -15.81 22.28
C ASP A 343 -10.05 -15.50 20.79
N PHE A 344 -9.88 -14.22 20.41
CA PHE A 344 -9.67 -13.79 19.04
C PHE A 344 -8.51 -14.54 18.36
N ILE A 345 -7.30 -14.53 18.93
CA ILE A 345 -6.11 -15.19 18.35
C ILE A 345 -6.33 -16.71 18.24
N THR A 346 -6.90 -17.32 19.28
CA THR A 346 -7.13 -18.76 19.34
C THR A 346 -8.18 -19.22 18.32
N THR A 347 -9.28 -18.47 18.18
CA THR A 347 -10.30 -18.72 17.17
C THR A 347 -9.73 -18.51 15.77
N LYS A 348 -8.95 -17.44 15.55
CA LYS A 348 -8.28 -17.19 14.26
C LYS A 348 -7.41 -18.37 13.84
N GLN A 349 -6.65 -18.93 14.77
CA GLN A 349 -5.78 -20.07 14.49
C GLN A 349 -6.57 -21.36 14.20
N LYS A 350 -7.65 -21.62 14.94
CA LYS A 350 -8.40 -22.88 14.86
C LYS A 350 -9.45 -22.91 13.75
N GLN A 351 -10.10 -21.78 13.51
CA GLN A 351 -11.31 -21.67 12.70
C GLN A 351 -11.14 -20.64 11.55
N GLY A 352 -10.07 -19.84 11.56
CA GLY A 352 -9.79 -18.85 10.52
C GLY A 352 -10.13 -17.42 10.94
N ALA A 353 -9.65 -16.44 10.17
CA ALA A 353 -9.80 -15.02 10.51
C ALA A 353 -11.26 -14.54 10.52
N ILE A 354 -12.11 -15.11 9.67
CA ILE A 354 -13.51 -14.69 9.57
C ILE A 354 -14.27 -15.01 10.87
N GLU A 355 -14.08 -16.20 11.43
CA GLU A 355 -14.68 -16.63 12.71
C GLU A 355 -14.13 -15.87 13.92
N ALA A 356 -12.91 -15.36 13.80
CA ALA A 356 -12.28 -14.59 14.85
C ALA A 356 -12.86 -13.16 14.88
N ARG A 357 -13.89 -12.96 15.70
CA ARG A 357 -14.44 -11.63 15.94
C ARG A 357 -13.39 -10.73 16.59
N VAL A 358 -13.07 -9.63 15.92
CA VAL A 358 -12.15 -8.62 16.43
C VAL A 358 -12.72 -8.00 17.72
N PRO A 359 -11.94 -7.96 18.82
CA PRO A 359 -12.39 -7.35 20.07
C PRO A 359 -12.43 -5.81 19.97
N ASP A 360 -12.90 -5.14 21.03
CA ASP A 360 -12.88 -3.67 21.10
C ASP A 360 -11.43 -3.16 21.12
N LEU A 361 -10.96 -2.66 19.98
CA LEU A 361 -9.58 -2.25 19.79
C LEU A 361 -9.26 -0.92 20.51
N GLN A 362 -10.26 -0.07 20.74
CA GLN A 362 -10.08 1.15 21.53
C GLN A 362 -9.84 0.82 23.01
N LYS A 363 -10.61 -0.12 23.58
CA LYS A 363 -10.34 -0.63 24.94
C LYS A 363 -8.98 -1.32 25.02
N TRP A 364 -8.65 -2.15 24.03
CA TRP A 364 -7.37 -2.82 23.97
C TRP A 364 -6.19 -1.83 23.91
N SER A 365 -6.29 -0.77 23.10
CA SER A 365 -5.27 0.27 22.98
C SER A 365 -5.03 0.99 24.31
N LYS A 366 -6.10 1.38 25.02
CA LYS A 366 -6.00 1.99 26.35
C LYS A 366 -5.33 1.06 27.36
N PHE A 367 -5.70 -0.22 27.35
CA PHE A 367 -5.09 -1.24 28.21
C PHE A 367 -3.59 -1.43 27.90
N LEU A 368 -3.21 -1.44 26.62
CA LEU A 368 -1.82 -1.52 26.20
C LEU A 368 -1.02 -0.31 26.68
N GLN A 369 -1.52 0.89 26.43
CA GLN A 369 -0.87 2.14 26.85
C GLN A 369 -0.66 2.20 28.37
N SER A 370 -1.65 1.81 29.19
CA SER A 370 -1.45 1.71 30.64
C SER A 370 -0.45 0.59 30.99
N SER A 371 -0.52 -0.56 30.32
CA SER A 371 0.39 -1.68 30.57
C SER A 371 1.86 -1.32 30.33
N PHE A 372 2.15 -0.54 29.29
CA PHE A 372 3.49 -0.04 28.98
C PHE A 372 4.05 0.81 30.12
N GLN A 373 3.21 1.62 30.78
CA GLN A 373 3.59 2.46 31.91
C GLN A 373 3.68 1.69 33.23
N ASP A 374 2.74 0.80 33.50
CA ASP A 374 2.53 0.26 34.85
C ASP A 374 3.15 -1.12 35.08
N LEU A 375 3.23 -1.96 34.05
CA LEU A 375 3.70 -3.34 34.22
C LEU A 375 5.23 -3.44 34.24
N PRO A 376 5.78 -4.37 35.04
CA PRO A 376 7.20 -4.69 35.00
C PRO A 376 7.55 -5.47 33.72
N PRO A 377 8.80 -5.39 33.23
CA PRO A 377 9.21 -6.00 31.95
C PRO A 377 8.90 -7.50 31.80
N GLU A 378 8.98 -8.26 32.90
CA GLU A 378 8.74 -9.72 32.92
C GLU A 378 7.29 -10.10 32.64
N THR A 379 6.35 -9.22 33.03
CA THR A 379 4.91 -9.36 32.77
C THR A 379 4.48 -8.58 31.53
N LEU A 380 5.29 -7.62 31.09
CA LEU A 380 4.98 -6.79 29.92
C LEU A 380 5.23 -7.52 28.60
N PHE A 381 6.35 -8.24 28.46
CA PHE A 381 6.67 -8.88 27.18
C PHE A 381 5.60 -9.91 26.71
N PRO A 382 4.91 -10.70 27.57
CA PRO A 382 3.82 -11.57 27.14
C PRO A 382 2.57 -10.79 26.69
N VAL A 383 2.31 -9.60 27.26
CA VAL A 383 1.24 -8.70 26.79
C VAL A 383 1.57 -8.20 25.38
N ILE A 384 2.81 -7.77 25.15
CA ILE A 384 3.29 -7.36 23.82
C ILE A 384 3.27 -8.56 22.85
N ASP A 385 3.55 -9.78 23.33
CA ASP A 385 3.49 -11.00 22.51
C ASP A 385 2.08 -11.29 21.98
N ILE A 386 1.05 -11.09 22.83
CA ILE A 386 -0.37 -11.15 22.43
C ILE A 386 -0.66 -10.05 21.41
N PHE A 387 -0.20 -8.82 21.68
CA PHE A 387 -0.40 -7.71 20.76
C PHE A 387 0.23 -7.98 19.39
N ARG A 388 1.49 -8.41 19.35
CA ARG A 388 2.21 -8.81 18.13
C ARG A 388 1.38 -9.78 17.28
N LEU A 389 0.83 -10.82 17.90
CA LEU A 389 0.08 -11.85 17.18
C LEU A 389 -1.21 -11.28 16.58
N SER A 390 -1.86 -10.35 17.27
CA SER A 390 -3.06 -9.67 16.77
C SER A 390 -2.77 -8.81 15.53
N LEU A 391 -1.60 -8.17 15.43
CA LEU A 391 -1.20 -7.31 14.30
C LEU A 391 -1.04 -8.05 12.96
N THR A 392 -1.02 -9.38 12.98
CA THR A 392 -1.05 -10.19 11.74
C THR A 392 -2.42 -10.20 11.07
N ASP A 393 -3.47 -9.73 11.76
CA ASP A 393 -4.79 -9.56 11.19
C ASP A 393 -4.92 -8.18 10.54
N PRO A 394 -5.24 -8.09 9.24
CA PRO A 394 -5.44 -6.83 8.55
C PRO A 394 -6.42 -5.88 9.26
N ARG A 395 -7.48 -6.40 9.89
CA ARG A 395 -8.48 -5.58 10.59
C ARG A 395 -7.91 -4.93 11.84
N VAL A 396 -7.00 -5.61 12.54
CA VAL A 396 -6.30 -5.06 13.70
C VAL A 396 -5.20 -4.10 13.27
N SER A 397 -4.39 -4.47 12.27
CA SER A 397 -3.31 -3.62 11.78
C SER A 397 -3.83 -2.29 11.20
N ALA A 398 -4.92 -2.35 10.43
CA ALA A 398 -5.59 -1.18 9.86
C ALA A 398 -6.11 -0.21 10.93
N PHE A 399 -6.63 -0.72 12.05
CA PHE A 399 -7.05 0.12 13.16
C PHE A 399 -5.89 0.96 13.72
N TYR A 400 -4.71 0.35 13.92
CA TYR A 400 -3.56 1.07 14.44
C TYR A 400 -2.94 2.02 13.40
N ALA A 401 -3.06 1.71 12.11
CA ALA A 401 -2.64 2.61 11.03
C ALA A 401 -3.42 3.93 11.07
N GLU A 402 -4.66 3.91 11.54
CA GLU A 402 -5.52 5.08 11.64
C GLU A 402 -5.66 5.62 13.08
N GLU A 403 -4.97 5.02 14.05
CA GLU A 403 -5.01 5.50 15.43
C GLU A 403 -4.43 6.92 15.49
N PRO A 404 -5.12 7.89 16.13
CA PRO A 404 -4.62 9.26 16.24
C PRO A 404 -3.20 9.30 16.83
N LYS A 405 -2.28 9.89 16.07
CA LYS A 405 -0.83 9.98 16.39
C LYS A 405 -0.14 8.61 16.56
N HIS A 406 -0.79 7.51 16.22
CA HIS A 406 -0.29 6.16 16.44
C HIS A 406 0.15 5.92 17.91
N ALA A 407 -0.61 6.50 18.85
CA ALA A 407 -0.23 6.61 20.27
C ALA A 407 0.19 5.27 20.91
N THR A 408 -0.45 4.16 20.52
CA THR A 408 -0.10 2.83 21.03
C THR A 408 1.23 2.33 20.48
N ILE A 409 1.51 2.56 19.20
CA ILE A 409 2.77 2.14 18.56
C ILE A 409 3.93 3.02 19.00
N GLU A 410 3.72 4.32 19.13
CA GLU A 410 4.69 5.27 19.70
C GLU A 410 5.08 4.85 21.13
N ALA A 411 4.09 4.62 22.01
CA ALA A 411 4.33 4.20 23.38
C ALA A 411 5.04 2.83 23.49
N LEU A 412 4.74 1.90 22.57
CA LEU A 412 5.42 0.61 22.50
C LEU A 412 6.92 0.78 22.17
N LEU A 413 7.23 1.60 21.15
CA LEU A 413 8.60 1.87 20.73
C LEU A 413 9.40 2.60 21.82
N ASP A 414 8.82 3.63 22.43
CA ASP A 414 9.42 4.33 23.57
C ASP A 414 9.73 3.37 24.72
N THR A 415 8.80 2.46 25.02
CA THR A 415 8.98 1.48 26.09
C THR A 415 10.15 0.54 25.80
N ALA A 416 10.32 0.11 24.55
CA ALA A 416 11.43 -0.74 24.12
C ALA A 416 12.80 -0.03 24.12
N LEU A 417 12.80 1.31 23.99
CA LEU A 417 13.99 2.16 24.08
C LEU A 417 14.31 2.60 25.51
N SER A 418 13.34 2.53 26.42
CA SER A 418 13.49 2.90 27.82
C SER A 418 14.26 1.85 28.66
N ALA A 419 14.39 2.10 29.97
CA ALA A 419 14.92 1.14 30.93
C ALA A 419 14.12 -0.18 31.00
N LYS A 420 12.85 -0.20 30.57
CA LYS A 420 12.06 -1.43 30.46
C LYS A 420 12.40 -2.28 29.25
N GLY A 421 13.19 -1.76 28.31
CA GLY A 421 13.65 -2.40 27.07
C GLY A 421 14.66 -3.52 27.28
N ILE A 422 14.34 -4.50 28.13
CA ILE A 422 15.14 -5.72 28.26
C ILE A 422 15.04 -6.56 26.98
N TYR A 423 15.94 -7.54 26.84
CA TYR A 423 16.02 -8.44 25.69
C TYR A 423 14.65 -8.91 25.18
N GLN A 424 13.79 -9.44 26.07
CA GLN A 424 12.49 -9.99 25.69
C GLN A 424 11.56 -8.90 25.13
N VAL A 425 11.52 -7.73 25.76
CA VAL A 425 10.66 -6.59 25.36
C VAL A 425 11.11 -6.06 24.00
N LYS A 426 12.41 -5.87 23.79
CA LYS A 426 12.95 -5.45 22.48
C LYS A 426 12.62 -6.46 21.39
N LEU A 427 12.80 -7.75 21.66
CA LEU A 427 12.55 -8.81 20.69
C LEU A 427 11.08 -8.85 20.25
N VAL A 428 10.14 -8.90 21.20
CA VAL A 428 8.71 -8.93 20.85
C VAL A 428 8.23 -7.63 20.23
N THR A 429 8.87 -6.49 20.56
CA THR A 429 8.59 -5.19 19.91
C THR A 429 9.04 -5.20 18.46
N LEU A 430 10.29 -5.61 18.16
CA LEU A 430 10.76 -5.76 16.77
C LEU A 430 9.82 -6.66 15.96
N HIS A 431 9.42 -7.79 16.54
CA HIS A 431 8.47 -8.69 15.90
C HIS A 431 7.09 -8.05 15.67
N ALA A 432 6.58 -7.24 16.62
CA ALA A 432 5.32 -6.52 16.49
C ALA A 432 5.38 -5.49 15.35
N ILE A 433 6.46 -4.72 15.27
CA ILE A 433 6.64 -3.73 14.19
C ILE A 433 6.79 -4.43 12.83
N CYS A 434 7.51 -5.55 12.75
CA CYS A 434 7.54 -6.38 11.53
C CYS A 434 6.13 -6.81 11.09
N ASN A 435 5.27 -7.20 12.02
CA ASN A 435 3.89 -7.59 11.71
C ASN A 435 3.01 -6.43 11.23
N LEU A 436 3.36 -5.16 11.48
CA LEU A 436 2.63 -4.02 10.91
C LEU A 436 2.73 -3.95 9.38
N PHE A 437 3.78 -4.53 8.80
CA PHE A 437 3.90 -4.73 7.35
C PHE A 437 3.00 -5.85 6.81
N SER A 438 2.12 -6.43 7.63
CA SER A 438 1.12 -7.39 7.14
C SER A 438 0.14 -6.77 6.13
N THR A 439 0.04 -5.45 6.10
CA THR A 439 -0.72 -4.65 5.13
C THR A 439 0.13 -3.47 4.66
N ASN A 440 -0.27 -2.81 3.58
CA ASN A 440 0.40 -1.58 3.11
C ASN A 440 -0.08 -0.31 3.85
N LEU A 441 -1.07 -0.43 4.74
CA LEU A 441 -1.71 0.71 5.42
C LEU A 441 -0.80 1.40 6.43
N PHE A 442 -0.12 0.62 7.27
CA PHE A 442 0.71 1.15 8.35
C PHE A 442 2.12 1.59 7.90
N PRO A 443 2.84 0.85 7.02
CA PRO A 443 4.21 1.18 6.62
C PRO A 443 4.49 2.66 6.28
N PRO A 444 3.62 3.42 5.58
CA PRO A 444 3.81 4.85 5.34
C PRO A 444 4.03 5.71 6.60
N SER A 445 3.51 5.28 7.75
CA SER A 445 3.69 5.96 9.03
C SER A 445 4.99 5.57 9.73
N LEU A 446 5.50 4.34 9.53
CA LEU A 446 6.76 3.89 10.13
C LEU A 446 7.99 4.54 9.49
N THR A 447 7.84 5.09 8.28
CA THR A 447 8.89 5.76 7.52
C THR A 447 8.85 7.27 7.66
N LYS A 448 7.96 7.81 8.51
CA LYS A 448 7.81 9.24 8.79
C LYS A 448 7.95 9.55 10.28
N ALA A 449 8.34 10.78 10.58
CA ALA A 449 8.43 11.26 11.96
C ALA A 449 7.03 11.34 12.62
N PRO A 450 6.92 11.07 13.94
CA PRO A 450 8.02 10.75 14.86
C PRO A 450 8.44 9.27 14.87
N LEU A 451 7.63 8.37 14.32
CA LEU A 451 7.84 6.92 14.46
C LEU A 451 9.16 6.45 13.85
N VAL A 452 9.56 6.98 12.69
CA VAL A 452 10.81 6.58 12.02
C VAL A 452 12.02 6.75 12.94
N THR A 453 12.10 7.85 13.69
CA THR A 453 13.20 8.12 14.63
C THR A 453 13.29 7.05 15.72
N LEU A 454 12.14 6.64 16.28
CA LEU A 454 12.07 5.60 17.30
C LEU A 454 12.40 4.22 16.73
N VAL A 455 11.88 3.91 15.53
CA VAL A 455 12.17 2.66 14.82
C VAL A 455 13.65 2.55 14.52
N LEU A 456 14.28 3.59 13.97
CA LEU A 456 15.71 3.65 13.68
C LEU A 456 16.55 3.49 14.95
N GLY A 457 16.20 4.21 16.02
CA GLY A 457 16.85 4.04 17.32
C GLY A 457 16.79 2.59 17.82
N LEU A 458 15.62 1.93 17.69
CA LEU A 458 15.45 0.56 18.14
C LEU A 458 16.28 -0.42 17.30
N VAL A 459 16.19 -0.37 15.96
CA VAL A 459 16.91 -1.31 15.08
C VAL A 459 18.41 -1.13 15.19
N THR A 460 18.94 0.10 15.22
CA THR A 460 20.38 0.34 15.37
C THR A 460 20.88 -0.20 16.71
N SER A 461 20.15 0.04 17.81
CA SER A 461 20.55 -0.49 19.13
C SER A 461 20.54 -2.03 19.18
N CYS A 462 19.61 -2.68 18.48
CA CYS A 462 19.47 -4.13 18.47
C CYS A 462 20.45 -4.82 17.51
N LEU A 463 20.84 -4.17 16.41
CA LEU A 463 21.88 -4.67 15.50
C LEU A 463 23.25 -4.73 16.17
N LEU A 464 23.55 -3.74 17.00
CA LEU A 464 24.82 -3.64 17.72
C LEU A 464 24.86 -4.48 19.00
N ASP A 465 23.80 -5.25 19.30
CA ASP A 465 23.78 -6.16 20.45
C ASP A 465 24.60 -7.44 20.17
N GLU A 466 25.79 -7.51 20.77
CA GLU A 466 26.69 -8.65 20.64
C GLU A 466 26.23 -9.87 21.45
N SER A 467 25.44 -9.67 22.51
CA SER A 467 25.05 -10.73 23.44
C SER A 467 23.87 -11.56 22.93
N HIS A 468 23.05 -11.00 22.04
CA HIS A 468 21.77 -11.59 21.64
C HIS A 468 21.62 -11.69 20.11
N PRO A 469 22.06 -12.80 19.48
CA PRO A 469 21.93 -12.99 18.04
C PRO A 469 20.50 -12.90 17.50
N GLN A 470 19.51 -13.28 18.31
CA GLN A 470 18.09 -13.19 17.93
C GLN A 470 17.60 -11.74 17.79
N LEU A 471 18.15 -10.78 18.54
CA LEU A 471 17.84 -9.36 18.32
C LEU A 471 18.37 -8.86 16.99
N ARG A 472 19.60 -9.27 16.62
CA ARG A 472 20.18 -8.92 15.32
C ARG A 472 19.38 -9.49 14.16
N VAL A 473 18.91 -10.74 14.27
CA VAL A 473 18.01 -11.36 13.27
C VAL A 473 16.70 -10.59 13.15
N ALA A 474 16.06 -10.27 14.28
CA ALA A 474 14.79 -9.53 14.27
C ALA A 474 14.95 -8.09 13.73
N ALA A 475 16.05 -7.42 14.07
CA ALA A 475 16.36 -6.08 13.58
C ALA A 475 16.66 -6.10 12.07
N ALA A 476 17.42 -7.08 11.58
CA ALA A 476 17.66 -7.27 10.15
C ALA A 476 16.35 -7.52 9.38
N GLY A 477 15.41 -8.28 9.96
CA GLY A 477 14.08 -8.47 9.39
C GLY A 477 13.26 -7.18 9.29
N LEU A 478 13.30 -6.32 10.31
CA LEU A 478 12.60 -5.04 10.29
C LEU A 478 13.23 -4.06 9.28
N ILE A 479 14.55 -4.01 9.20
CA ILE A 479 15.26 -3.20 8.20
C ILE A 479 14.95 -3.68 6.79
N PHE A 480 14.88 -4.99 6.58
CA PHE A 480 14.45 -5.56 5.31
C PHE A 480 13.06 -5.08 4.92
N ASN A 481 12.10 -5.08 5.86
CA ASN A 481 10.76 -4.57 5.61
C ASN A 481 10.74 -3.08 5.23
N LEU A 482 11.49 -2.24 5.98
CA LEU A 482 11.60 -0.81 5.71
C LEU A 482 12.22 -0.53 4.33
N THR A 483 13.35 -1.17 4.03
CA THR A 483 14.08 -0.98 2.77
C THR A 483 13.30 -1.55 1.58
N SER A 484 12.62 -2.68 1.75
CA SER A 484 11.74 -3.27 0.73
C SER A 484 10.55 -2.37 0.44
N PHE A 485 9.88 -1.84 1.47
CA PHE A 485 8.78 -0.90 1.30
C PHE A 485 9.23 0.39 0.61
N ASN A 486 10.37 0.95 1.03
CA ASN A 486 10.94 2.14 0.41
C ASN A 486 11.31 1.90 -1.07
N GLN A 487 11.97 0.78 -1.38
CA GLN A 487 12.33 0.42 -2.75
C GLN A 487 11.10 0.15 -3.63
N LYS A 488 10.05 -0.46 -3.06
CA LYS A 488 8.78 -0.67 -3.75
C LYS A 488 8.17 0.66 -4.17
N LEU A 489 8.05 1.62 -3.26
CA LEU A 489 7.55 2.96 -3.61
C LEU A 489 8.45 3.66 -4.62
N ARG A 490 9.77 3.58 -4.46
CA ARG A 490 10.75 4.12 -5.41
C ARG A 490 10.58 3.54 -6.81
N THR A 491 10.16 2.29 -6.96
CA THR A 491 10.01 1.64 -8.28
C THR A 491 8.59 1.74 -8.84
N GLU A 492 7.56 1.77 -8.00
CA GLU A 492 6.15 1.91 -8.42
C GLU A 492 5.77 3.35 -8.75
N SER A 493 6.37 4.34 -8.07
CA SER A 493 6.22 5.77 -8.41
C SER A 493 7.01 6.15 -9.67
N ALA A 494 8.04 5.37 -9.99
CA ALA A 494 9.01 5.73 -11.01
C ALA A 494 8.64 5.18 -12.38
N SER A 495 8.10 6.07 -13.18
CA SER A 495 8.11 5.90 -14.62
C SER A 495 9.45 6.37 -15.24
N THR A 496 10.31 7.04 -14.45
CA THR A 496 11.62 7.62 -14.83
C THR A 496 12.55 7.74 -13.60
N MET A 497 13.86 7.98 -13.81
CA MET A 497 14.79 8.24 -12.70
C MET A 497 14.49 9.48 -11.86
N LEU A 498 13.81 10.48 -12.43
CA LEU A 498 13.54 11.76 -11.75
C LEU A 498 12.26 11.73 -10.92
N ASP A 499 11.38 10.77 -11.19
CA ASP A 499 10.09 10.60 -10.49
C ASP A 499 10.20 9.60 -9.32
N ARG A 500 11.41 9.16 -8.98
CA ARG A 500 11.67 8.25 -7.86
C ARG A 500 11.48 8.98 -6.56
N GLU A 501 10.38 8.69 -5.88
CA GLU A 501 10.13 9.18 -4.52
C GLU A 501 10.40 8.06 -3.51
N ASP A 502 11.25 8.38 -2.54
CA ASP A 502 11.48 7.56 -1.36
C ASP A 502 10.53 7.99 -0.25
N THR A 503 10.08 7.03 0.56
CA THR A 503 9.32 7.35 1.76
C THR A 503 10.23 7.65 2.95
N LEU A 504 11.45 7.10 2.97
CA LEU A 504 12.48 7.43 3.95
C LEU A 504 13.23 8.67 3.49
N SER A 505 13.47 9.60 4.40
CA SER A 505 14.32 10.77 4.10
C SER A 505 15.75 10.34 3.76
N GLU A 506 16.50 11.22 3.09
CA GLU A 506 17.90 10.94 2.74
C GLU A 506 18.73 10.70 4.03
N ASP A 507 18.53 11.50 5.07
CA ASP A 507 19.16 11.33 6.39
C ASP A 507 18.85 9.96 7.03
N ASP A 508 17.59 9.54 7.00
CA ASP A 508 17.16 8.23 7.54
C ASP A 508 17.80 7.07 6.76
N GLN A 509 17.90 7.21 5.42
CA GLN A 509 18.54 6.21 4.57
C GLN A 509 20.05 6.11 4.83
N ILE A 510 20.74 7.25 5.02
CA ILE A 510 22.16 7.32 5.40
C ILE A 510 22.38 6.61 6.75
N GLN A 511 21.56 6.90 7.76
CA GLN A 511 21.65 6.26 9.06
C GLN A 511 21.49 4.74 8.96
N LEU A 512 20.47 4.27 8.21
CA LEU A 512 20.27 2.85 7.97
C LEU A 512 21.43 2.22 7.21
N LEU A 513 21.91 2.86 6.15
CA LEU A 513 23.01 2.35 5.34
C LEU A 513 24.27 2.15 6.18
N ALA A 514 24.64 3.13 7.02
CA ALA A 514 25.77 3.02 7.93
C ALA A 514 25.62 1.84 8.89
N ALA A 515 24.46 1.73 9.55
CA ALA A 515 24.17 0.64 10.49
C ALA A 515 24.18 -0.74 9.80
N ILE A 516 23.66 -0.84 8.57
CA ILE A 516 23.64 -2.08 7.78
C ILE A 516 25.07 -2.51 7.44
N VAL A 517 25.88 -1.60 6.87
CA VAL A 517 27.25 -1.93 6.43
C VAL A 517 28.13 -2.34 7.62
N GLU A 518 28.06 -1.59 8.74
CA GLU A 518 28.78 -1.97 9.96
C GLU A 518 28.33 -3.35 10.48
N SER A 519 27.03 -3.63 10.47
CA SER A 519 26.49 -4.90 10.94
C SER A 519 26.88 -6.07 10.03
N ILE A 520 26.93 -5.87 8.71
CA ILE A 520 27.43 -6.88 7.77
C ILE A 520 28.87 -7.24 8.11
N ASP A 521 29.73 -6.26 8.33
CA ASP A 521 31.15 -6.49 8.66
C ASP A 521 31.31 -7.28 9.97
N ARG A 522 30.53 -6.92 11.00
CA ARG A 522 30.61 -7.54 12.33
C ARG A 522 29.95 -8.92 12.42
N GLU A 523 28.93 -9.21 11.61
CA GLU A 523 28.16 -10.46 11.71
C GLU A 523 28.99 -11.69 11.31
N LYS A 524 29.08 -12.66 12.22
CA LYS A 524 29.92 -13.87 12.11
C LYS A 524 29.18 -15.15 12.48
N GLU A 525 28.01 -15.04 13.09
CA GLU A 525 27.31 -16.14 13.76
C GLU A 525 26.00 -16.48 13.04
N SER A 526 25.23 -15.46 12.65
CA SER A 526 23.88 -15.64 12.12
C SER A 526 23.82 -15.46 10.61
N THR A 527 23.68 -16.58 9.90
CA THR A 527 23.40 -16.60 8.46
C THR A 527 22.14 -15.82 8.10
N GLU A 528 21.10 -15.93 8.93
CA GLU A 528 19.80 -15.30 8.68
C GLU A 528 19.89 -13.78 8.81
N ALA A 529 20.56 -13.28 9.85
CA ALA A 529 20.81 -11.85 10.01
C ALA A 529 21.66 -11.31 8.85
N LEU A 530 22.76 -11.99 8.53
CA LEU A 530 23.65 -11.57 7.44
C LEU A 530 22.92 -11.52 6.08
N ARG A 531 22.08 -12.52 5.79
CA ARG A 531 21.28 -12.54 4.57
C ARG A 531 20.27 -11.38 4.53
N GLY A 532 19.56 -11.13 5.62
CA GLY A 532 18.62 -10.01 5.72
C GLY A 532 19.30 -8.66 5.53
N LEU A 533 20.48 -8.47 6.12
CA LEU A 533 21.29 -7.25 5.99
C LEU A 533 21.81 -7.05 4.55
N LEU A 534 22.32 -8.09 3.90
CA LEU A 534 22.77 -8.03 2.51
C LEU A 534 21.62 -7.64 1.58
N LEU A 535 20.44 -8.26 1.73
CA LEU A 535 19.27 -7.91 0.93
C LEU A 535 18.84 -6.46 1.18
N SER A 536 18.87 -6.00 2.43
CA SER A 536 18.53 -4.62 2.79
C SER A 536 19.50 -3.61 2.19
N LEU A 537 20.82 -3.91 2.22
CA LEU A 537 21.85 -3.10 1.54
C LEU A 537 21.58 -3.01 0.04
N GLY A 538 21.20 -4.14 -0.56
CA GLY A 538 20.85 -4.15 -1.97
C GLY A 538 19.62 -3.30 -2.28
N LEU A 539 18.55 -3.41 -1.47
CA LEU A 539 17.32 -2.66 -1.65
C LEU A 539 17.49 -1.16 -1.45
N ILE A 540 18.27 -0.75 -0.45
CA ILE A 540 18.50 0.68 -0.19
C ILE A 540 19.30 1.34 -1.31
N VAL A 541 20.27 0.63 -1.90
CA VAL A 541 21.12 1.12 -3.00
C VAL A 541 20.45 0.99 -4.37
N TYR A 542 19.67 -0.08 -4.60
CA TYR A 542 19.06 -0.34 -5.90
C TYR A 542 18.11 0.79 -6.28
N GLY A 543 18.51 1.49 -7.33
CA GLY A 543 17.81 2.62 -7.87
C GLY A 543 17.80 3.90 -7.02
N ALA A 544 18.62 4.00 -5.96
CA ALA A 544 18.77 5.25 -5.22
C ALA A 544 19.30 6.38 -6.11
N LYS A 545 19.10 7.63 -5.70
CA LYS A 545 19.46 8.83 -6.47
C LYS A 545 20.96 8.84 -6.83
N ILE A 546 21.28 9.02 -8.12
CA ILE A 546 22.66 8.97 -8.64
C ILE A 546 23.59 9.99 -7.96
N ASP A 547 23.10 11.21 -7.77
CA ASP A 547 23.80 12.29 -7.08
C ASP A 547 23.26 12.47 -5.65
N GLY A 548 22.80 11.38 -5.03
CA GLY A 548 22.35 11.34 -3.63
C GLY A 548 23.44 10.81 -2.70
N GLU A 549 23.31 11.16 -1.43
CA GLU A 549 24.28 10.85 -0.38
C GLU A 549 24.34 9.35 -0.05
N VAL A 550 23.27 8.60 -0.32
CA VAL A 550 23.22 7.13 -0.12
C VAL A 550 24.31 6.41 -0.94
N LEU A 551 24.46 6.76 -2.22
CA LEU A 551 25.45 6.11 -3.08
C LEU A 551 26.88 6.55 -2.72
N GLU A 552 27.06 7.81 -2.36
CA GLU A 552 28.33 8.36 -1.91
C GLU A 552 28.80 7.66 -0.61
N LEU A 553 27.91 7.56 0.38
CA LEU A 553 28.22 6.90 1.64
C LEU A 553 28.53 5.42 1.45
N ALA A 554 27.82 4.71 0.57
CA ALA A 554 28.12 3.30 0.27
C ALA A 554 29.56 3.11 -0.25
N GLY A 555 30.05 4.08 -1.05
CA GLY A 555 31.43 4.14 -1.49
C GLY A 555 32.41 4.44 -0.36
N VAL A 556 32.13 5.46 0.46
CA VAL A 556 32.97 5.88 1.61
C VAL A 556 33.13 4.76 2.64
N LEU A 557 32.06 4.00 2.90
CA LEU A 557 32.08 2.86 3.83
C LEU A 557 32.69 1.60 3.23
N GLU A 558 33.19 1.65 1.98
CA GLU A 558 33.76 0.52 1.25
C GLU A 558 32.81 -0.70 1.22
N ALA A 559 31.51 -0.47 1.09
CA ALA A 559 30.49 -1.52 1.21
C ALA A 559 30.75 -2.69 0.23
N ALA A 560 31.22 -2.40 -0.99
CA ALA A 560 31.58 -3.42 -1.98
C ALA A 560 32.68 -4.37 -1.48
N ARG A 561 33.72 -3.82 -0.82
CA ARG A 561 34.83 -4.62 -0.27
C ARG A 561 34.33 -5.52 0.85
N ILE A 562 33.57 -4.96 1.79
CA ILE A 562 33.02 -5.68 2.95
C ILE A 562 32.13 -6.84 2.49
N VAL A 563 31.20 -6.58 1.55
CA VAL A 563 30.34 -7.63 0.98
C VAL A 563 31.15 -8.69 0.24
N GLY A 564 32.15 -8.28 -0.54
CA GLY A 564 33.06 -9.19 -1.25
C GLY A 564 33.83 -10.11 -0.30
N GLU A 565 34.31 -9.61 0.84
CA GLU A 565 34.99 -10.41 1.87
C GLU A 565 34.05 -11.44 2.51
N LYS A 566 32.78 -11.10 2.73
CA LYS A 566 31.78 -12.07 3.20
C LYS A 566 31.51 -13.18 2.18
N GLY A 567 31.51 -12.84 0.89
CA GLY A 567 31.39 -13.81 -0.20
C GLY A 567 32.62 -14.73 -0.35
N LYS A 568 33.83 -14.21 -0.14
CA LYS A 568 35.11 -14.95 -0.26
C LYS A 568 35.43 -15.84 0.94
N ASN A 569 35.01 -15.45 2.15
CA ASN A 569 35.10 -16.30 3.35
C ASN A 569 34.13 -17.51 3.32
N SER A 570 33.61 -17.85 2.14
CA SER A 570 32.74 -19.00 1.83
C SER A 570 33.39 -20.36 2.09
N GLU A 571 34.70 -20.44 2.29
CA GLU A 571 35.38 -21.67 2.73
C GLU A 571 34.92 -22.14 4.14
N LYS A 572 34.22 -21.29 4.92
CA LYS A 572 33.66 -21.62 6.27
C LYS A 572 32.13 -21.74 6.36
N LYS A 573 31.40 -21.85 5.24
CA LYS A 573 29.96 -22.23 5.17
C LYS A 573 28.92 -21.35 5.93
N LEU A 574 29.18 -20.08 6.26
CA LEU A 574 28.12 -19.28 6.91
C LEU A 574 26.94 -19.00 5.95
N LEU A 575 27.20 -18.64 4.68
CA LEU A 575 26.15 -18.21 3.72
C LEU A 575 25.75 -19.26 2.67
N GLY A 576 26.48 -20.36 2.56
CA GLY A 576 26.30 -21.35 1.48
C GLY A 576 26.54 -20.77 0.07
N GLU A 577 26.25 -21.57 -0.96
CA GLU A 577 26.45 -21.14 -2.37
C GLU A 577 25.51 -20.01 -2.78
N ASP A 578 24.25 -20.05 -2.36
CA ASP A 578 23.26 -19.02 -2.70
C ASP A 578 23.62 -17.67 -2.09
N GLY A 579 24.10 -17.65 -0.84
CA GLY A 579 24.53 -16.41 -0.20
C GLY A 579 25.85 -15.88 -0.79
N ALA A 580 26.75 -16.74 -1.27
CA ALA A 580 27.93 -16.30 -2.01
C ALA A 580 27.55 -15.62 -3.34
N ARG A 581 26.56 -16.17 -4.07
CA ARG A 581 26.00 -15.54 -5.27
C ARG A 581 25.38 -14.18 -4.96
N LEU A 582 24.65 -14.08 -3.85
CA LEU A 582 24.08 -12.81 -3.39
C LEU A 582 25.17 -11.76 -3.12
N CYS A 583 26.27 -12.15 -2.47
CA CYS A 583 27.40 -11.24 -2.25
C CYS A 583 28.05 -10.79 -3.57
N LEU A 584 28.16 -11.66 -4.57
CA LEU A 584 28.69 -11.27 -5.89
C LEU A 584 27.75 -10.28 -6.59
N GLU A 585 26.45 -10.56 -6.59
CA GLU A 585 25.44 -9.69 -7.20
C GLU A 585 25.43 -8.29 -6.54
N ILE A 586 25.49 -8.23 -5.21
CA ILE A 586 25.53 -6.93 -4.50
C ILE A 586 26.90 -6.25 -4.63
N GLY A 587 27.99 -6.96 -4.37
CA GLY A 587 29.32 -6.37 -4.32
C GLY A 587 29.85 -5.95 -5.70
N GLU A 588 29.78 -6.86 -6.68
CA GLU A 588 30.38 -6.65 -8.00
C GLU A 588 29.41 -6.00 -9.00
N GLU A 589 28.16 -6.45 -9.07
CA GLU A 589 27.21 -5.86 -10.01
C GLU A 589 26.65 -4.54 -9.46
N LEU A 590 25.94 -4.59 -8.33
CA LEU A 590 25.24 -3.43 -7.78
C LEU A 590 26.21 -2.33 -7.33
N LEU A 591 27.10 -2.62 -6.39
CA LEU A 591 27.96 -1.61 -5.75
C LEU A 591 29.17 -1.21 -6.59
N THR A 592 29.66 -2.07 -7.50
CA THR A 592 30.87 -1.73 -8.28
C THR A 592 30.55 -1.26 -9.70
N LYS A 593 29.66 -1.94 -10.44
CA LYS A 593 29.26 -1.50 -11.78
C LYS A 593 28.15 -0.47 -11.74
N GLY A 594 27.18 -0.66 -10.84
CA GLY A 594 26.00 0.20 -10.71
C GLY A 594 26.27 1.60 -10.17
N LEU A 595 27.36 1.78 -9.41
CA LEU A 595 27.81 3.08 -8.90
C LEU A 595 28.72 3.85 -9.87
N ARG A 596 29.05 3.29 -11.04
CA ARG A 596 29.82 4.05 -12.03
C ARG A 596 28.94 5.15 -12.59
N LYS A 597 29.35 6.41 -12.42
CA LYS A 597 28.71 7.53 -13.09
C LYS A 597 28.77 7.29 -14.62
N PRO A 598 27.65 7.44 -15.34
CA PRO A 598 27.58 7.17 -16.78
C PRO A 598 28.51 8.05 -17.62
#